data_AF-A0A2V6L942-F1
#
_entry.id   AF-A0A2V6L942-F1
#
_cell.length_a   1.000
_cell.length_b   1.000
_cell.length_c   1.000
_cell.angle_alpha   90.00
_cell.angle_beta   90.00
_cell.angle_gamma   90.00
#
_symmetry.space_group_name_H-M   'P 1'
#
loop_
_entity.id
_entity.type
_entity.pdbx_description
1 polymer ?
#
loop_
_entity_poly.entity_id
_entity_poly.type
_entity_poly.pdbx_seq_one_letter_code
_entity_poly.pdbx_strand_id
1 'polypeptide(L)' 'MQIPEDAVLLRIFIGESDRHHHQPLYEAIVLKAREMQMAGATVLRGPMGFGKSSHL' A
#
# COMPACT_ATOMS: atom_id res chain seq x y z
N MET A 1 -2.64 19.24 17.19
CA MET A 1 -2.95 18.01 16.42
C MET A 1 -3.77 17.13 17.34
N GLN A 2 -5.07 16.95 17.08
CA GLN A 2 -5.86 15.96 17.81
C GLN A 2 -5.47 14.58 17.27
N ILE A 3 -4.85 13.75 18.09
CA ILE A 3 -4.52 12.37 17.74
C ILE A 3 -5.73 11.54 18.19
N PRO A 4 -6.43 10.85 17.28
CA PRO A 4 -7.51 9.94 17.66
C PRO A 4 -6.99 8.89 18.64
N GLU A 5 -7.74 8.62 19.72
CA GLU A 5 -7.39 7.55 20.67
C GLU A 5 -7.49 6.17 20.02
N ASP A 6 -8.41 6.03 19.05
CA ASP A 6 -8.59 4.83 18.24
C ASP A 6 -7.97 4.99 16.85
N ALA A 7 -7.06 4.10 16.51
CA ALA A 7 -6.47 3.99 15.17
C ALA A 7 -6.33 2.53 14.76
N VAL A 8 -6.38 2.28 13.45
CA VAL A 8 -6.16 0.95 12.87
C VAL A 8 -4.95 0.95 11.96
N LEU A 9 -4.14 -0.11 12.04
CA LEU A 9 -3.04 -0.33 11.11
C LEU A 9 -3.56 -1.14 9.90
N LEU A 10 -3.75 -0.47 8.77
CA LEU A 10 -4.02 -1.12 7.50
C LEU A 10 -2.72 -1.62 6.85
N ARG A 11 -2.66 -2.90 6.52
CA ARG A 11 -1.56 -3.50 5.73
C ARG A 11 -2.09 -4.03 4.41
N ILE A 12 -1.44 -3.63 3.33
CA ILE A 12 -1.78 -4.05 1.97
C ILE A 12 -0.55 -4.76 1.40
N PHE A 13 -0.71 -6.02 1.00
CA PHE A 13 0.34 -6.83 0.38
C PHE A 13 0.03 -6.97 -1.11
N ILE A 14 1.00 -6.58 -1.94
CA ILE A 14 0.90 -6.63 -3.41
C ILE A 14 2.26 -7.02 -4.01
N GLY A 15 2.27 -7.42 -5.28
CA GLY A 15 3.51 -7.60 -6.03
C GLY A 15 4.10 -6.27 -6.49
N GLU A 16 5.43 -6.18 -6.60
CA GLU A 16 6.11 -5.00 -7.14
C GLU A 16 5.70 -4.72 -8.60
N SER A 17 5.40 -5.78 -9.35
CA SER A 17 5.00 -5.69 -10.76
C SER A 17 3.52 -5.33 -10.96
N ASP A 18 2.72 -5.26 -9.89
CA ASP A 18 1.31 -4.93 -9.99
C ASP A 18 1.13 -3.48 -10.44
N ARG A 19 0.14 -3.26 -11.32
CA ARG A 19 -0.12 -1.96 -11.94
C ARG A 19 -1.57 -1.56 -11.76
N HIS A 20 -1.79 -0.26 -11.63
CA HIS A 20 -3.10 0.36 -11.77
C HIS A 20 -3.02 1.36 -12.92
N HIS A 21 -3.75 1.10 -14.02
CA HIS A 21 -3.58 1.81 -15.29
C HIS A 21 -2.10 1.84 -15.73
N HIS A 22 -1.51 3.02 -15.85
CA HIS A 22 -0.14 3.22 -16.34
C HIS A 22 0.89 3.43 -15.23
N GLN A 23 0.52 3.26 -13.96
CA GLN A 23 1.40 3.49 -12.81
C GLN A 23 1.55 2.23 -11.92
N PRO A 24 2.65 2.09 -11.18
CA PRO A 24 2.80 1.04 -10.16
C PRO A 24 1.67 1.10 -9.12
N LEU A 25 1.14 -0.06 -8.73
CA LEU A 25 -0.01 -0.13 -7.82
C LEU A 25 0.31 0.44 -6.43
N TYR A 26 1.52 0.23 -5.90
CA TYR A 26 1.92 0.81 -4.61
C TYR A 26 1.85 2.34 -4.63
N GLU A 27 2.21 2.97 -5.76
CA GLU A 27 2.19 4.42 -5.92
C GLU A 27 0.74 4.92 -5.99
N ALA A 28 -0.10 4.24 -6.77
CA ALA A 28 -1.53 4.54 -6.85
C ALA A 28 -2.21 4.51 -5.47
N ILE A 29 -1.89 3.52 -4.64
CA ILE A 29 -2.43 3.39 -3.27
C ILE A 29 -2.00 4.57 -2.40
N VAL A 30 -0.72 4.96 -2.43
CA VAL A 30 -0.22 6.08 -1.61
C VAL A 30 -0.82 7.40 -2.06
N LEU A 31 -0.89 7.64 -3.38
CA LEU A 31 -1.53 8.83 -3.94
C LEU A 31 -3.01 8.88 -3.52
N LYS A 32 -3.72 7.75 -3.57
CA LYS A 32 -5.12 7.69 -3.16
C LYS A 32 -5.31 7.94 -1.66
N ALA A 33 -4.46 7.36 -0.81
CA ALA A 33 -4.48 7.62 0.63
C ALA A 33 -4.25 9.11 0.95
N ARG A 34 -3.36 9.77 0.19
CA ARG A 34 -3.13 11.21 0.30
C ARG A 34 -4.33 12.04 -0.16
N GLU A 35 -4.95 11.69 -1.30
CA GLU A 35 -6.20 12.33 -1.77
C GLU A 35 -7.32 12.23 -0.74
N MET A 36 -7.41 11.10 -0.04
CA MET A 36 -8.40 10.85 1.01
C MET A 36 -8.03 11.48 2.37
N GLN A 37 -6.92 12.21 2.46
CA GLN A 37 -6.43 12.84 3.68
C GLN A 37 -6.25 11.84 4.85
N MET A 38 -5.84 10.60 4.55
CA MET A 38 -5.50 9.64 5.59
C MET A 38 -4.29 10.12 6.41
N ALA A 39 -4.18 9.63 7.65
CA ALA A 39 -3.16 10.05 8.60
C ALA A 39 -1.71 9.86 8.09
N GLY A 40 -1.48 8.86 7.23
CA GLY A 40 -0.20 8.62 6.58
C GLY A 40 -0.15 7.26 5.89
N ALA A 41 0.90 7.05 5.09
CA ALA A 41 1.19 5.76 4.47
C ALA A 41 2.71 5.57 4.37
N THR A 42 3.17 4.32 4.49
CA THR A 42 4.59 3.95 4.33
C THR A 42 4.67 2.71 3.47
N VAL A 43 5.54 2.73 2.47
CA VAL A 43 5.78 1.59 1.57
C VAL A 43 7.07 0.89 1.99
N LEU A 44 7.01 -0.43 2.14
CA LEU A 44 8.16 -1.29 2.38
C LEU A 44 8.31 -2.25 1.20
N ARG A 45 9.53 -2.39 0.68
CA ARG A 45 9.85 -3.34 -0.40
C ARG A 45 10.62 -4.52 0.20
N GLY A 46 9.99 -5.69 0.22
CA GLY A 46 10.65 -6.93 0.61
C GLY A 46 11.49 -7.51 -0.54
N PRO A 47 12.59 -8.23 -0.26
CA PRO A 47 13.43 -8.83 -1.30
C PRO A 47 12.78 -10.06 -1.95
N MET A 48 11.91 -10.77 -1.22
CA MET A 48 11.23 -11.99 -1.65
C MET A 48 9.90 -12.15 -0.91
N GLY A 49 8.93 -12.81 -1.53
CA GLY A 49 7.65 -13.17 -0.95
C GLY A 49 6.87 -14.10 -1.88
N PHE A 50 5.91 -14.86 -1.36
CA PHE A 50 5.02 -15.71 -2.15
C PHE A 50 3.56 -15.51 -1.75
N GLY A 51 2.66 -15.80 -2.67
CA GLY A 51 1.22 -15.70 -2.47
C GLY A 51 0.48 -16.56 -3.50
N LYS A 52 -0.85 -16.55 -3.44
CA LYS A 52 -1.70 -17.41 -4.30
C LYS A 52 -1.48 -17.21 -5.80
N SER A 53 -1.08 -16.01 -6.22
CA SER A 53 -0.82 -15.63 -7.60
C SER A 53 0.66 -15.80 -8.02
N SER A 54 1.53 -16.26 -7.12
CA SER A 54 2.92 -16.55 -7.46
C SER A 54 2.99 -17.91 -8.14
N HIS A 55 3.09 -17.91 -9.48
CA HIS A 55 3.47 -19.09 -10.24
C HIS A 55 5.00 -19.09 -10.36
N LEU A 56 5.65 -19.98 -9.62
CA LEU A 56 7.04 -20.37 -9.88
C LEU A 56 7.13 -21.07 -11.23
#